data_AF-A0A2T3YQY0-F1
#
_entry.id   AF-A0A2T3YQY0-F1
#
_cell.length_a   1.000
_cell.length_b   1.000
_cell.length_c   1.000
_cell.angle_alpha   90.00
_cell.angle_beta   90.00
_cell.angle_gamma   90.00
#
_symmetry.space_group_name_H-M   'P 1'
#
loop_
_entity.id
_entity.type
_entity.pdbx_description
1 polymer ?
#
loop_
_entity_poly.entity_id
_entity_poly.type
_entity_poly.pdbx_seq_one_letter_code
_entity_poly.pdbx_strand_id
1 'polypeptide(L)'
;MSSSVSINDVQSPRQRMISKLTGIMDNILELYTDTSDDIDNLNRIDIGNEVELCAMFKNIIRKRTDNEQSLIASFAISLDSSFKGSDELPTGHEGLPGIVDDVSGDSSEESEYSSSDEASDIESEPAAEGDTMEYDSEFRDIRRWALSRQLLVKSTGHKFSVDALETLAPNECLSIDIVIACLHLCTKLPGVRAGSLIALYHKGSNSLRSHRPLEKAAKQIAAWDEAEKCPRKVYFFPLLHYNNSFSLLEVDIKERYIHHYDPIWTARSRMDDACMEQFPTFKYAVKYGIMQPDSQSCGLAIIGYACIRMLGYPTTPADFDVIAFRLQAVFILNSAWKRGELLDASMPLPKRQGLSQPAKVRDNKRQKH
;
A
#
# COMPACT_ATOMS: atom_id res chain seq x y z
N MET A 1 8.54 -2.16 69.44
CA MET A 1 8.96 -2.89 68.23
C MET A 1 7.94 -3.98 67.97
N SER A 2 7.03 -3.78 67.02
CA SER A 2 6.23 -4.83 66.37
C SER A 2 5.74 -4.24 65.04
N SER A 3 6.47 -4.50 63.96
CA SER A 3 6.09 -4.17 62.59
C SER A 3 5.41 -5.39 61.97
N SER A 4 4.10 -5.33 61.78
CA SER A 4 3.33 -6.32 61.02
C SER A 4 3.51 -6.06 59.53
N VAL A 5 4.12 -7.01 58.83
CA VAL A 5 4.25 -7.02 57.36
C VAL A 5 2.91 -7.43 56.75
N SER A 6 2.34 -6.55 55.94
CA SER A 6 1.11 -6.81 55.16
C SER A 6 1.39 -7.83 54.07
N ILE A 7 0.64 -8.93 54.07
CA ILE A 7 0.67 -9.94 53.01
C ILE A 7 0.05 -9.31 51.75
N ASN A 8 0.79 -9.30 50.66
CA ASN A 8 0.36 -8.76 49.38
C ASN A 8 -0.83 -9.56 48.82
N ASP A 9 -1.95 -8.88 48.58
CA ASP A 9 -3.11 -9.42 47.86
C ASP A 9 -2.71 -9.81 46.43
N VAL A 10 -2.61 -11.11 46.18
CA VAL A 10 -2.38 -11.64 44.84
C VAL A 10 -3.70 -11.55 44.07
N GLN A 11 -3.86 -10.50 43.28
CA GLN A 11 -4.99 -10.37 42.36
C GLN A 11 -5.03 -11.57 41.40
N SER A 12 -6.21 -12.20 41.34
CA SER A 12 -6.48 -13.30 40.42
C SER A 12 -6.31 -12.85 38.96
N PRO A 13 -5.99 -13.75 38.02
CA PRO A 13 -5.90 -13.43 36.60
C PRO A 13 -7.16 -12.72 36.05
N ARG A 14 -8.34 -13.12 36.57
CA ARG A 14 -9.63 -12.49 36.25
C ARG A 14 -9.68 -11.02 36.72
N GLN A 15 -9.24 -10.73 37.94
CA GLN A 15 -9.19 -9.36 38.47
C GLN A 15 -8.19 -8.48 37.72
N ARG A 16 -7.06 -9.03 37.26
CA ARG A 16 -6.12 -8.29 36.40
C ARG A 16 -6.69 -7.98 35.02
N MET A 17 -7.44 -8.91 34.44
CA MET A 17 -8.11 -8.70 33.16
C MET A 17 -9.22 -7.64 33.29
N ILE A 18 -10.03 -7.71 34.35
CA ILE A 18 -11.06 -6.70 34.66
C ILE A 18 -10.42 -5.33 34.86
N SER A 19 -9.36 -5.21 35.67
CA SER A 19 -8.67 -3.93 35.90
C SER A 19 -8.07 -3.33 34.62
N LYS A 20 -7.53 -4.16 33.72
CA LYS A 20 -7.05 -3.70 32.40
C LYS A 20 -8.19 -3.22 31.51
N LEU A 21 -9.30 -3.95 31.48
CA LEU A 21 -10.48 -3.55 30.70
C LEU A 21 -11.09 -2.26 31.23
N THR A 22 -11.20 -2.09 32.56
CA THR A 22 -11.65 -0.84 33.18
C THR A 22 -10.74 0.33 32.81
N GLY A 23 -9.41 0.16 32.88
CA GLY A 23 -8.49 1.24 32.47
C GLY A 23 -8.55 1.58 30.97
N ILE A 24 -8.85 0.61 30.10
CA ILE A 24 -9.11 0.88 28.68
C ILE A 24 -10.45 1.62 28.52
N MET A 25 -11.47 1.26 29.29
CA MET A 25 -12.78 1.94 29.30
C MET A 25 -12.67 3.39 29.77
N ASP A 26 -11.92 3.67 30.84
CA ASP A 26 -11.74 5.03 31.35
C ASP A 26 -11.02 5.91 30.30
N ASN A 27 -10.00 5.39 29.62
CA ASN A 27 -9.32 6.09 28.53
C ASN A 27 -10.23 6.33 27.33
N ILE A 28 -11.11 5.38 26.99
CA ILE A 28 -12.11 5.56 25.94
C ILE A 28 -13.12 6.62 26.40
N LEU A 29 -13.62 6.57 27.63
CA LEU A 29 -14.61 7.53 28.12
C LEU A 29 -14.07 8.96 28.21
N GLU A 30 -12.80 9.14 28.60
CA GLU A 30 -12.13 10.45 28.53
C GLU A 30 -12.12 11.01 27.09
N LEU A 31 -11.92 10.16 26.08
CA LEU A 31 -11.96 10.54 24.66
C LEU A 31 -13.37 10.86 24.13
N TYR A 32 -14.44 10.48 24.86
CA TYR A 32 -15.84 10.62 24.45
C TYR A 32 -16.63 11.69 25.26
N THR A 33 -15.97 12.48 26.12
CA THR A 33 -16.64 13.51 26.95
C THR A 33 -17.25 14.70 26.19
N ASP A 34 -17.15 14.74 24.85
CA ASP A 34 -17.73 15.81 24.03
C ASP A 34 -19.12 15.49 23.44
N THR A 35 -19.69 14.30 23.68
CA THR A 35 -21.04 13.94 23.19
C THR A 35 -21.97 13.50 24.33
N SER A 36 -22.88 14.42 24.70
CA SER A 36 -23.76 14.36 25.88
C SER A 36 -24.75 13.18 25.92
N ASP A 37 -25.14 12.61 24.77
CA ASP A 37 -26.28 11.67 24.71
C ASP A 37 -25.88 10.20 24.97
N ASP A 38 -24.60 9.84 24.86
CA ASP A 38 -24.13 8.46 25.03
C ASP A 38 -23.77 8.14 26.51
N ILE A 39 -23.51 9.15 27.33
CA ILE A 39 -23.12 9.01 28.75
C ILE A 39 -24.31 8.55 29.62
N ASP A 40 -25.52 9.02 29.33
CA ASP A 40 -26.72 8.66 30.09
C ASP A 40 -27.15 7.19 29.90
N ASN A 41 -26.84 6.61 28.74
CA ASN A 41 -27.06 5.18 28.50
C ASN A 41 -26.02 4.32 29.23
N LEU A 42 -24.82 4.84 29.46
CA LEU A 42 -23.74 4.13 30.13
C LEU A 42 -23.99 3.95 31.62
N ASN A 43 -24.57 4.97 32.27
CA ASN A 43 -24.88 4.96 33.70
C ASN A 43 -26.00 3.99 34.10
N ARG A 44 -26.70 3.37 33.14
CA ARG A 44 -27.80 2.43 33.36
C ARG A 44 -27.40 0.97 33.28
N ILE A 45 -26.16 0.66 32.91
CA ILE A 45 -25.71 -0.71 32.65
C ILE A 45 -25.16 -1.32 33.93
N ASP A 46 -25.67 -2.49 34.30
CA ASP A 46 -25.12 -3.30 35.38
C ASP A 46 -23.82 -3.96 34.90
N ILE A 47 -22.68 -3.47 35.40
CA ILE A 47 -21.33 -3.92 35.05
C ILE A 47 -21.11 -5.42 35.39
N GLY A 48 -22.01 -6.03 36.18
CA GLY A 48 -22.02 -7.48 36.45
C GLY A 48 -22.46 -8.36 35.27
N ASN A 49 -23.06 -7.80 34.21
CA ASN A 49 -23.59 -8.57 33.08
C ASN A 49 -22.64 -8.53 31.87
N GLU A 50 -21.72 -9.51 31.81
CA GLU A 50 -20.70 -9.64 30.76
C GLU A 50 -21.30 -9.67 29.32
N VAL A 51 -22.54 -10.13 29.15
CA VAL A 51 -23.22 -10.22 27.85
C VAL A 51 -23.66 -8.84 27.35
N GLU A 52 -24.20 -8.00 28.23
CA GLU A 52 -24.61 -6.63 27.89
C GLU A 52 -23.40 -5.75 27.57
N LEU A 53 -22.32 -5.91 28.32
CA LEU A 53 -21.07 -5.20 28.06
C LEU A 53 -20.49 -5.57 26.68
N CYS A 54 -20.45 -6.86 26.34
CA CYS A 54 -19.99 -7.33 25.04
C CYS A 54 -20.88 -6.83 23.88
N ALA A 55 -22.19 -6.83 24.07
CA ALA A 55 -23.13 -6.32 23.07
C ALA A 55 -22.93 -4.82 22.84
N MET A 56 -22.72 -4.04 23.91
CA MET A 56 -22.42 -2.62 23.82
C MET A 56 -21.11 -2.36 23.08
N PHE A 57 -20.03 -3.08 23.41
CA PHE A 57 -18.74 -2.95 22.70
C PHE A 57 -18.88 -3.23 21.20
N LYS A 58 -19.58 -4.31 20.83
CA LYS A 58 -19.87 -4.62 19.43
C LYS A 58 -20.64 -3.50 18.75
N ASN A 59 -21.55 -2.84 19.46
CA ASN A 59 -22.35 -1.75 18.91
C ASN A 59 -21.55 -0.45 18.78
N ILE A 60 -20.64 -0.13 19.71
CA ILE A 60 -19.72 1.01 19.62
C ILE A 60 -18.75 0.82 18.46
N ILE A 61 -18.15 -0.37 18.33
CA ILE A 61 -17.27 -0.70 17.21
C ILE A 61 -18.04 -0.61 15.89
N ARG A 62 -19.23 -1.21 15.80
CA ARG A 62 -20.08 -1.13 14.60
C ARG A 62 -20.43 0.32 14.26
N LYS A 63 -20.94 1.11 15.22
CA LYS A 63 -21.25 2.53 15.01
C LYS A 63 -20.02 3.30 14.54
N ARG A 64 -18.83 3.01 15.06
CA ARG A 64 -17.59 3.66 14.62
C ARG A 64 -17.19 3.25 13.21
N THR A 65 -17.26 1.97 12.88
CA THR A 65 -17.02 1.48 11.51
C THR A 65 -18.01 2.11 10.53
N ASP A 66 -19.29 2.17 10.89
CA ASP A 66 -20.34 2.78 10.07
C ASP A 66 -20.15 4.30 9.95
N ASN A 67 -19.70 4.98 11.01
CA ASN A 67 -19.44 6.41 11.00
C ASN A 67 -18.14 6.75 10.24
N GLU A 68 -17.10 5.93 10.36
CA GLU A 68 -15.87 6.05 9.54
C GLU A 68 -16.17 5.74 8.07
N GLN A 69 -16.99 4.74 7.76
CA GLN A 69 -17.47 4.48 6.40
C GLN A 69 -18.38 5.61 5.89
N SER A 70 -19.22 6.20 6.73
CA SER A 70 -20.05 7.36 6.41
C SER A 70 -19.21 8.63 6.19
N LEU A 71 -18.13 8.82 6.96
CA LEU A 71 -17.17 9.91 6.76
C LEU A 71 -16.37 9.70 5.47
N ILE A 72 -15.97 8.47 5.16
CA ILE A 72 -15.32 8.11 3.89
C ILE A 72 -16.29 8.33 2.71
N ALA A 73 -17.56 7.94 2.85
CA ALA A 73 -18.59 8.12 1.82
C ALA A 73 -18.95 9.61 1.63
N SER A 74 -19.07 10.37 2.72
CA SER A 74 -19.33 11.82 2.70
C SER A 74 -18.15 12.58 2.11
N PHE A 75 -16.92 12.16 2.42
CA PHE A 75 -15.70 12.67 1.78
C PHE A 75 -15.67 12.33 0.28
N ALA A 76 -16.08 11.13 -0.11
CA ALA A 76 -16.19 10.74 -1.53
C ALA A 76 -17.26 11.56 -2.28
N ILE A 77 -18.41 11.86 -1.66
CA ILE A 77 -19.47 12.71 -2.24
C ILE A 77 -19.01 14.18 -2.31
N SER A 78 -18.29 14.67 -1.30
CA SER A 78 -17.70 16.02 -1.31
C SER A 78 -16.63 16.19 -2.39
N LEU A 79 -15.91 15.12 -2.73
CA LEU A 79 -14.99 15.09 -3.87
C LEU A 79 -15.75 15.10 -5.20
N ASP A 80 -16.81 14.31 -5.36
CA ASP A 80 -17.57 14.22 -6.63
C ASP A 80 -18.34 15.52 -6.98
N SER A 81 -18.79 16.26 -5.96
CA SER A 81 -19.48 17.54 -6.11
C SER A 81 -18.56 18.72 -6.44
N SER A 82 -17.29 18.70 -6.01
CA SER A 82 -16.29 19.71 -6.41
C SER A 82 -15.87 19.60 -7.88
N PHE A 83 -16.10 18.45 -8.52
CA PHE A 83 -15.68 18.20 -9.91
C PHE A 83 -16.78 18.44 -10.97
N LYS A 84 -18.06 18.58 -10.57
CA LYS A 84 -19.18 18.80 -11.50
C LYS A 84 -19.50 20.27 -11.81
N GLY A 85 -18.63 21.19 -11.39
CA GLY A 85 -18.81 22.64 -11.53
C GLY A 85 -18.08 23.27 -12.71
N SER A 86 -18.09 22.67 -13.91
CA SER A 86 -17.80 23.38 -15.18
C SER A 86 -17.97 22.44 -16.36
N ASP A 87 -19.10 22.52 -17.06
CA ASP A 87 -19.20 22.69 -18.52
C ASP A 87 -20.49 22.05 -19.08
N GLU A 88 -21.39 22.94 -19.50
CA GLU A 88 -22.57 22.65 -20.32
C GLU A 88 -22.16 22.55 -21.81
N LEU A 89 -22.46 21.39 -22.45
CA LEU A 89 -23.00 21.14 -23.82
C LEU A 89 -22.29 21.76 -25.08
N PRO A 90 -22.52 21.30 -26.35
CA PRO A 90 -23.65 20.50 -26.85
C PRO A 90 -23.35 19.33 -27.83
N THR A 91 -24.45 18.65 -28.13
CA THR A 91 -24.79 17.53 -29.02
C THR A 91 -24.53 17.67 -30.53
N GLY A 92 -24.35 16.53 -31.23
CA GLY A 92 -24.61 16.33 -32.68
C GLY A 92 -24.05 14.97 -33.19
N HIS A 93 -24.86 13.92 -33.34
CA HIS A 93 -25.58 13.42 -34.55
C HIS A 93 -24.79 12.46 -35.48
N GLU A 94 -25.39 11.25 -35.68
CA GLU A 94 -25.40 10.34 -36.86
C GLU A 94 -24.09 9.68 -37.35
N GLY A 95 -24.02 8.42 -37.80
CA GLY A 95 -25.02 7.38 -38.07
C GLY A 95 -24.36 6.02 -38.44
N LEU A 96 -25.19 4.96 -38.42
CA LEU A 96 -24.99 3.58 -38.95
C LEU A 96 -25.01 3.57 -40.51
N PRO A 97 -24.61 2.51 -41.28
CA PRO A 97 -24.95 1.06 -41.17
C PRO A 97 -23.74 0.11 -41.39
N GLY A 98 -23.71 -1.21 -41.19
CA GLY A 98 -24.63 -2.35 -41.41
C GLY A 98 -23.97 -3.35 -42.40
N ILE A 99 -24.35 -4.65 -42.36
CA ILE A 99 -24.11 -5.78 -43.35
C ILE A 99 -23.19 -6.92 -42.83
N VAL A 100 -23.75 -8.07 -42.36
CA VAL A 100 -23.93 -9.45 -42.96
C VAL A 100 -22.64 -10.18 -43.40
N ASP A 101 -22.42 -11.50 -43.37
CA ASP A 101 -23.09 -12.77 -43.01
C ASP A 101 -21.93 -13.82 -42.91
N ASP A 102 -21.94 -14.77 -41.96
CA ASP A 102 -22.16 -16.22 -42.17
C ASP A 102 -20.96 -17.02 -42.77
N VAL A 103 -20.64 -18.19 -42.18
CA VAL A 103 -20.08 -19.43 -42.78
C VAL A 103 -19.61 -20.41 -41.70
N SER A 104 -20.05 -21.64 -41.90
CA SER A 104 -20.01 -22.88 -41.12
C SER A 104 -18.80 -23.80 -41.43
N GLY A 105 -18.62 -24.84 -40.58
CA GLY A 105 -17.76 -26.04 -40.76
C GLY A 105 -17.15 -26.46 -39.42
N ASP A 106 -17.57 -27.52 -38.70
CA ASP A 106 -17.50 -28.98 -38.99
C ASP A 106 -16.06 -29.42 -39.35
N SER A 107 -15.38 -30.44 -38.80
CA SER A 107 -15.70 -31.64 -38.01
C SER A 107 -14.37 -32.22 -37.44
N SER A 108 -14.38 -32.83 -36.24
CA SER A 108 -14.02 -34.25 -35.95
C SER A 108 -12.54 -34.71 -35.87
N GLU A 109 -12.35 -35.74 -35.04
CA GLU A 109 -11.23 -36.71 -34.86
C GLU A 109 -10.14 -36.32 -33.84
N GLU A 110 -10.21 -36.87 -32.62
CA GLU A 110 -9.72 -38.20 -32.17
C GLU A 110 -8.20 -38.37 -32.21
N SER A 111 -7.60 -38.52 -31.03
CA SER A 111 -6.63 -39.59 -30.77
C SER A 111 -6.42 -39.77 -29.27
N GLU A 112 -6.58 -41.03 -28.87
CA GLU A 112 -6.25 -41.61 -27.58
C GLU A 112 -4.73 -41.64 -27.39
N TYR A 113 -4.24 -41.38 -26.17
CA TYR A 113 -3.12 -42.17 -25.64
C TYR A 113 -3.10 -42.20 -24.12
N SER A 114 -3.23 -43.43 -23.64
CA SER A 114 -2.97 -44.01 -22.32
C SER A 114 -1.74 -43.47 -21.56
N SER A 115 -1.86 -43.33 -20.24
CA SER A 115 -1.03 -44.07 -19.27
C SER A 115 -1.52 -43.85 -17.84
N SER A 116 -1.75 -44.97 -17.16
CA SER A 116 -1.95 -45.15 -15.73
C SER A 116 -0.81 -44.59 -14.88
N ASP A 117 -1.12 -44.07 -13.69
CA ASP A 117 -0.37 -44.36 -12.47
C ASP A 117 -1.27 -44.17 -11.24
N GLU A 118 -1.32 -45.20 -10.40
CA GLU A 118 -2.06 -45.26 -9.14
C GLU A 118 -1.43 -44.33 -8.09
N ALA A 119 -2.27 -43.56 -7.39
CA ALA A 119 -1.90 -42.96 -6.12
C ALA A 119 -3.11 -42.93 -5.18
N SER A 120 -3.10 -43.90 -4.26
CA SER A 120 -3.70 -43.91 -2.92
C SER A 120 -4.77 -42.86 -2.59
N ASP A 121 -6.00 -43.34 -2.42
CA ASP A 121 -7.10 -42.67 -1.74
C ASP A 121 -6.72 -42.38 -0.28
N ILE A 122 -6.40 -41.11 -0.01
CA ILE A 122 -6.58 -40.50 1.31
C ILE A 122 -7.67 -39.46 1.11
N GLU A 123 -8.89 -39.80 1.51
CA GLU A 123 -9.99 -38.85 1.66
C GLU A 123 -9.55 -37.76 2.64
N SER A 124 -8.98 -36.70 2.10
CA SER A 124 -8.74 -35.46 2.80
C SER A 124 -10.03 -34.66 2.67
N GLU A 125 -10.71 -34.41 3.80
CA GLU A 125 -11.82 -33.47 3.86
C GLU A 125 -11.46 -32.18 3.10
N PRO A 126 -12.31 -31.69 2.19
CA PRO A 126 -12.00 -30.48 1.46
C PRO A 126 -11.96 -29.30 2.43
N ALA A 127 -10.76 -28.75 2.59
CA ALA A 127 -10.54 -27.46 3.22
C ALA A 127 -11.45 -26.43 2.52
N ALA A 128 -12.20 -25.68 3.30
CA ALA A 128 -13.20 -24.73 2.84
C ALA A 128 -12.67 -23.81 1.71
N GLU A 129 -13.20 -23.97 0.50
CA GLU A 129 -12.98 -23.13 -0.70
C GLU A 129 -13.55 -21.69 -0.56
N GLY A 130 -13.81 -21.21 0.66
CA GLY A 130 -14.49 -19.95 0.91
C GLY A 130 -13.63 -18.70 0.75
N ASP A 131 -12.31 -18.79 1.00
CA ASP A 131 -11.44 -17.60 1.13
C ASP A 131 -10.71 -17.17 -0.16
N THR A 132 -10.60 -18.04 -1.16
CA THR A 132 -9.94 -17.71 -2.44
C THR A 132 -10.87 -16.96 -3.41
N MET A 133 -12.18 -17.12 -3.26
CA MET A 133 -13.17 -16.62 -4.20
C MET A 133 -13.36 -15.09 -4.14
N GLU A 134 -13.09 -14.45 -3.00
CA GLU A 134 -13.26 -13.00 -2.83
C GLU A 134 -12.21 -12.20 -3.63
N TYR A 135 -10.93 -12.60 -3.58
CA TYR A 135 -9.82 -11.91 -4.24
C TYR A 135 -9.87 -11.93 -5.77
N ASP A 136 -10.24 -13.06 -6.38
CA ASP A 136 -10.34 -13.17 -7.83
C ASP A 136 -11.49 -12.30 -8.39
N SER A 137 -12.52 -12.08 -7.58
CA SER A 137 -13.64 -11.20 -7.97
C SER A 137 -13.21 -9.74 -8.07
N GLU A 138 -12.27 -9.29 -7.23
CA GLU A 138 -11.83 -7.90 -7.13
C GLU A 138 -10.98 -7.47 -8.33
N PHE A 139 -10.23 -8.37 -8.95
CA PHE A 139 -9.42 -8.08 -10.15
C PHE A 139 -10.08 -8.48 -11.46
N ARG A 140 -11.26 -9.09 -11.41
CA ARG A 140 -11.97 -9.56 -12.60
C ARG A 140 -12.14 -8.46 -13.65
N ASP A 141 -12.43 -7.24 -13.21
CA ASP A 141 -12.58 -6.11 -14.13
C ASP A 141 -11.23 -5.73 -14.76
N ILE A 142 -10.16 -5.57 -13.97
CA ILE A 142 -8.83 -5.24 -14.52
C ILE A 142 -8.38 -6.33 -15.51
N ARG A 143 -8.50 -7.61 -15.15
CA ARG A 143 -8.13 -8.72 -16.02
C ARG A 143 -8.97 -8.77 -17.30
N ARG A 144 -10.27 -8.50 -17.20
CA ARG A 144 -11.19 -8.50 -18.35
C ARG A 144 -10.94 -7.34 -19.31
N TRP A 145 -10.57 -6.18 -18.78
CA TRP A 145 -10.45 -4.94 -19.56
C TRP A 145 -9.02 -4.58 -19.98
N ALA A 146 -7.99 -5.21 -19.39
CA ALA A 146 -6.59 -5.05 -19.79
C ALA A 146 -6.25 -5.96 -20.99
N LEU A 147 -6.74 -5.58 -22.17
CA LEU A 147 -6.58 -6.27 -23.45
C LEU A 147 -5.11 -6.55 -23.82
N SER A 148 -4.19 -5.65 -23.49
CA SER A 148 -2.76 -5.84 -23.83
C SER A 148 -2.03 -6.83 -22.93
N ARG A 149 -2.68 -7.32 -21.87
CA ARG A 149 -2.06 -8.06 -20.76
C ARG A 149 -0.92 -7.30 -20.06
N GLN A 150 -0.81 -6.00 -20.28
CA GLN A 150 0.11 -5.12 -19.59
C GLN A 150 -0.63 -3.93 -18.99
N LEU A 151 -0.24 -3.58 -17.77
CA LEU A 151 -0.73 -2.43 -17.03
C LEU A 151 0.34 -1.34 -17.00
N LEU A 152 -0.10 -0.09 -16.85
CA LEU A 152 0.72 1.11 -16.88
C LEU A 152 0.33 2.07 -15.77
N VAL A 153 1.28 2.38 -14.89
CA VAL A 153 1.15 3.45 -13.90
C VAL A 153 1.38 4.79 -14.61
N LYS A 154 0.31 5.56 -14.84
CA LYS A 154 0.30 6.77 -15.67
C LYS A 154 1.32 7.82 -15.22
N SER A 155 1.49 8.01 -13.91
CA SER A 155 2.34 9.06 -13.35
C SER A 155 3.84 8.82 -13.60
N THR A 156 4.25 7.56 -13.68
CA THR A 156 5.67 7.17 -13.77
C THR A 156 6.04 6.49 -15.08
N GLY A 157 5.05 5.99 -15.83
CA GLY A 157 5.29 5.16 -17.00
C GLY A 157 5.68 3.72 -16.68
N HIS A 158 5.61 3.30 -15.41
CA HIS A 158 5.97 1.94 -15.00
C HIS A 158 4.96 0.94 -15.59
N LYS A 159 5.47 -0.05 -16.33
CA LYS A 159 4.68 -1.11 -16.96
C LYS A 159 4.91 -2.44 -16.27
N PHE A 160 3.87 -3.25 -16.16
CA PHE A 160 3.94 -4.60 -15.59
C PHE A 160 2.88 -5.54 -16.17
N SER A 161 3.11 -6.86 -16.09
CA SER A 161 2.15 -7.85 -16.58
C SER A 161 0.89 -7.89 -15.73
N VAL A 162 -0.26 -8.16 -16.34
CA VAL A 162 -1.50 -8.47 -15.60
C VAL A 162 -1.33 -9.69 -14.69
N ASP A 163 -0.48 -10.66 -15.07
CA ASP A 163 -0.19 -11.86 -14.27
C ASP A 163 0.47 -11.52 -12.94
N ALA A 164 1.12 -10.35 -12.82
CA ALA A 164 1.70 -9.90 -11.55
C ALA A 164 0.63 -9.74 -10.45
N LEU A 165 -0.65 -9.52 -10.83
CA LEU A 165 -1.77 -9.47 -9.90
C LEU A 165 -2.01 -10.81 -9.19
N GLU A 166 -1.60 -11.94 -9.77
CA GLU A 166 -1.71 -13.26 -9.14
C GLU A 166 -0.91 -13.33 -7.83
N THR A 167 0.17 -12.56 -7.72
CA THR A 167 0.95 -12.47 -6.47
C THR A 167 0.17 -11.84 -5.30
N LEU A 168 -0.99 -11.24 -5.57
CA LEU A 168 -1.91 -10.78 -4.54
C LEU A 168 -2.76 -11.89 -3.94
N ALA A 169 -2.73 -13.11 -4.47
CA ALA A 169 -3.38 -14.26 -3.86
C ALA A 169 -2.83 -14.55 -2.45
N PRO A 170 -3.62 -15.17 -1.55
CA PRO A 170 -3.14 -15.58 -0.24
C PRO A 170 -1.85 -16.41 -0.32
N ASN A 171 -0.95 -16.23 0.64
CA ASN A 171 0.33 -16.95 0.77
C ASN A 171 1.32 -16.77 -0.40
N GLU A 172 1.07 -15.88 -1.36
CA GLU A 172 2.01 -15.57 -2.42
C GLU A 172 2.96 -14.42 -2.07
N CYS A 173 4.21 -14.52 -2.54
CA CYS A 173 5.16 -13.42 -2.45
C CYS A 173 4.79 -12.33 -3.45
N LEU A 174 4.59 -11.10 -2.99
CA LEU A 174 4.33 -9.98 -3.91
C LEU A 174 5.44 -9.86 -4.95
N SER A 175 5.05 -9.72 -6.21
CA SER A 175 5.98 -9.35 -7.25
C SER A 175 6.52 -7.93 -7.02
N ILE A 176 7.74 -7.69 -7.52
CA ILE A 176 8.40 -6.39 -7.50
C ILE A 176 7.49 -5.31 -8.10
N ASP A 177 6.80 -5.65 -9.19
CA ASP A 177 5.94 -4.72 -9.91
C ASP A 177 4.74 -4.27 -9.09
N ILE A 178 4.10 -5.18 -8.34
CA ILE A 178 2.97 -4.83 -7.46
C ILE A 178 3.43 -3.88 -6.34
N VAL A 179 4.60 -4.14 -5.75
CA VAL A 179 5.16 -3.24 -4.72
C VAL A 179 5.42 -1.85 -5.29
N ILE A 180 6.07 -1.76 -6.46
CA ILE A 180 6.36 -0.48 -7.11
C ILE A 180 5.07 0.25 -7.48
N ALA A 181 4.11 -0.44 -8.09
CA ALA A 181 2.83 0.13 -8.50
C ALA A 181 2.08 0.69 -7.29
N CYS A 182 1.93 -0.09 -6.21
CA CYS A 182 1.25 0.35 -4.99
C CYS A 182 1.91 1.59 -4.38
N LEU A 183 3.24 1.63 -4.29
CA LEU A 183 3.96 2.80 -3.77
C LEU A 183 3.72 4.06 -4.62
N HIS A 184 3.64 3.93 -5.95
CA HIS A 184 3.34 5.08 -6.80
C HIS A 184 1.87 5.49 -6.81
N LEU A 185 0.94 4.56 -6.58
CA LEU A 185 -0.51 4.76 -6.65
C LEU A 185 -1.18 5.07 -5.31
N CYS A 186 -0.52 4.79 -4.18
CA CYS A 186 -1.08 5.12 -2.88
C CYS A 186 -1.26 6.63 -2.71
N THR A 187 -2.23 7.01 -1.87
CA THR A 187 -2.48 8.40 -1.50
C THR A 187 -1.29 8.97 -0.72
N LYS A 188 -0.91 10.22 -1.02
CA LYS A 188 0.25 10.90 -0.42
C LYS A 188 -0.07 12.36 -0.16
N LEU A 189 0.57 12.95 0.85
CA LEU A 189 0.51 14.40 1.07
C LEU A 189 1.23 15.18 -0.05
N PRO A 190 0.90 16.47 -0.25
CA PRO A 190 1.68 17.36 -1.11
C PRO A 190 3.17 17.36 -0.74
N GLY A 191 4.03 17.30 -1.76
CA GLY A 191 5.49 17.24 -1.59
C GLY A 191 6.05 15.88 -1.13
N VAL A 192 5.19 14.88 -0.99
CA VAL A 192 5.62 13.49 -0.79
C VAL A 192 5.66 12.74 -2.11
N ARG A 193 6.74 11.99 -2.37
CA ARG A 193 6.91 11.21 -3.60
C ARG A 193 7.42 9.80 -3.32
N ALA A 194 7.00 8.86 -4.15
CA ALA A 194 7.63 7.56 -4.27
C ALA A 194 8.62 7.60 -5.44
N GLY A 195 9.81 7.05 -5.23
CA GLY A 195 10.86 6.93 -6.22
C GLY A 195 11.07 5.54 -6.74
N SER A 196 12.06 5.41 -7.62
CA SER A 196 12.34 4.15 -8.28
C SER A 196 12.89 3.11 -7.30
N LEU A 197 12.64 1.84 -7.60
CA LEU A 197 13.29 0.73 -6.94
C LEU A 197 14.81 0.85 -7.01
N ILE A 198 15.44 0.63 -5.86
CA ILE A 198 16.90 0.52 -5.71
C ILE A 198 17.25 -0.94 -5.44
N ALA A 199 17.84 -1.60 -6.43
CA ALA A 199 18.36 -2.95 -6.25
C ALA A 199 19.75 -2.90 -5.60
N LEU A 200 19.85 -3.41 -4.38
CA LEU A 200 21.09 -3.34 -3.60
C LEU A 200 22.10 -4.41 -4.02
N TYR A 201 21.64 -5.59 -4.47
CA TYR A 201 22.50 -6.74 -4.78
C TYR A 201 22.46 -7.14 -6.26
N HIS A 202 23.57 -7.68 -6.76
CA HIS A 202 23.60 -8.29 -8.10
C HIS A 202 22.70 -9.53 -8.13
N LYS A 203 22.06 -9.79 -9.28
CA LYS A 203 21.25 -11.00 -9.45
C LYS A 203 22.17 -12.22 -9.29
N GLY A 204 21.88 -13.09 -8.33
CA GLY A 204 22.68 -14.29 -8.04
C GLY A 204 23.96 -14.05 -7.24
N SER A 205 24.15 -12.88 -6.63
CA SER A 205 25.30 -12.60 -5.76
C SER A 205 24.89 -11.86 -4.49
N ASN A 206 25.54 -12.19 -3.38
CA ASN A 206 25.42 -11.47 -2.10
C ASN A 206 26.32 -10.23 -2.03
N SER A 207 26.96 -9.85 -3.15
CA SER A 207 27.71 -8.59 -3.27
C SER A 207 26.80 -7.43 -3.66
N LEU A 208 27.06 -6.27 -3.05
CA LEU A 208 26.36 -5.03 -3.40
C LEU A 208 26.60 -4.67 -4.88
N ARG A 209 25.61 -4.02 -5.51
CA ARG A 209 25.71 -3.64 -6.92
C ARG A 209 26.78 -2.61 -7.22
N SER A 210 27.06 -1.75 -6.26
CA SER A 210 27.92 -0.59 -6.44
C SER A 210 28.44 -0.17 -5.07
N HIS A 211 29.58 0.53 -5.08
CA HIS A 211 30.03 1.30 -3.92
C HIS A 211 29.01 2.39 -3.53
N ARG A 212 28.18 2.85 -4.47
CA ARG A 212 27.16 3.89 -4.24
C ARG A 212 25.76 3.41 -4.61
N PRO A 213 25.16 2.51 -3.82
CA PRO A 213 23.85 1.94 -4.15
C PRO A 213 22.73 2.98 -4.16
N LEU A 214 22.89 4.10 -3.44
CA LEU A 214 21.88 5.15 -3.31
C LEU A 214 22.06 6.34 -4.27
N GLU A 215 23.05 6.31 -5.17
CA GLU A 215 23.31 7.41 -6.10
C GLU A 215 22.10 7.73 -6.98
N LYS A 216 21.37 6.69 -7.41
CA LYS A 216 20.14 6.84 -8.20
C LYS A 216 19.07 7.61 -7.42
N ALA A 217 18.90 7.33 -6.13
CA ALA A 217 17.95 8.05 -5.29
C ALA A 217 18.38 9.50 -5.10
N ALA A 218 19.66 9.75 -4.80
CA ALA A 218 20.18 11.11 -4.66
C ALA A 218 19.95 11.96 -5.92
N LYS A 219 20.19 11.39 -7.11
CA LYS A 219 19.90 12.06 -8.39
C LYS A 219 18.41 12.36 -8.59
N GLN A 220 17.53 11.41 -8.23
CA GLN A 220 16.08 11.62 -8.32
C GLN A 220 15.58 12.70 -7.36
N ILE A 221 16.06 12.68 -6.11
CA ILE A 221 15.77 13.70 -5.11
C ILE A 221 16.19 15.07 -5.62
N ALA A 222 17.43 15.23 -6.11
CA ALA A 222 17.93 16.50 -6.62
C ALA A 222 17.05 17.05 -7.76
N ALA A 223 16.67 16.20 -8.71
CA ALA A 223 15.79 16.59 -9.82
C ALA A 223 14.40 17.05 -9.35
N TRP A 224 13.83 16.42 -8.32
CA TRP A 224 12.55 16.86 -7.76
C TRP A 224 12.67 18.10 -6.88
N ASP A 225 13.77 18.23 -6.14
CA ASP A 225 14.01 19.37 -5.26
C ASP A 225 14.07 20.68 -6.06
N GLU A 226 14.72 20.65 -7.24
CA GLU A 226 14.77 21.78 -8.18
C GLU A 226 13.41 22.12 -8.81
N ALA A 227 12.59 21.10 -9.10
CA ALA A 227 11.31 21.28 -9.78
C ALA A 227 10.18 21.72 -8.83
N GLU A 228 10.24 21.36 -7.55
CA GLU A 228 9.12 21.52 -6.62
C GLU A 228 9.33 22.62 -5.60
N LYS A 229 8.38 23.56 -5.55
CA LYS A 229 8.29 24.61 -4.53
C LYS A 229 7.45 24.19 -3.31
N CYS A 230 7.47 22.91 -2.94
CA CYS A 230 6.75 22.44 -1.76
C CYS A 230 7.62 22.62 -0.50
N PRO A 231 7.09 23.15 0.61
CA PRO A 231 7.85 23.31 1.85
C PRO A 231 8.17 21.98 2.54
N ARG A 232 7.35 20.94 2.32
CA ARG A 232 7.59 19.58 2.79
C ARG A 232 8.09 18.74 1.61
N LYS A 233 9.25 18.11 1.76
CA LYS A 233 9.85 17.26 0.72
C LYS A 233 10.29 15.95 1.35
N VAL A 234 9.50 14.90 1.13
CA VAL A 234 9.76 13.56 1.67
C VAL A 234 9.70 12.55 0.54
N TYR A 235 10.72 11.71 0.46
CA TYR A 235 10.92 10.79 -0.66
C TYR A 235 11.02 9.36 -0.15
N PHE A 236 10.28 8.46 -0.78
CA PHE A 236 10.23 7.04 -0.41
C PHE A 236 10.84 6.18 -1.51
N PHE A 237 11.80 5.33 -1.18
CA PHE A 237 12.46 4.44 -2.14
C PHE A 237 12.36 2.99 -1.65
N PRO A 238 11.68 2.10 -2.39
CA PRO A 238 11.74 0.69 -2.09
C PRO A 238 13.13 0.16 -2.42
N LEU A 239 13.70 -0.60 -1.50
CA LEU A 239 14.99 -1.26 -1.66
C LEU A 239 14.75 -2.75 -1.86
N LEU A 240 15.28 -3.29 -2.96
CA LEU A 240 15.26 -4.71 -3.25
C LEU A 240 16.57 -5.34 -2.79
N HIS A 241 16.46 -6.27 -1.85
CA HIS A 241 17.54 -7.07 -1.33
C HIS A 241 17.66 -8.41 -2.08
N TYR A 242 18.61 -9.25 -1.66
CA TYR A 242 18.72 -10.62 -2.15
C TYR A 242 17.43 -11.43 -1.83
N ASN A 243 17.12 -12.46 -2.63
CA ASN A 243 15.93 -13.30 -2.49
C ASN A 243 14.58 -12.55 -2.50
N ASN A 244 14.45 -11.49 -3.28
CA ASN A 244 13.20 -10.73 -3.41
C ASN A 244 12.68 -10.16 -2.07
N SER A 245 13.58 -9.92 -1.11
CA SER A 245 13.21 -9.25 0.14
C SER A 245 13.21 -7.74 -0.02
N PHE A 246 12.28 -7.07 0.67
CA PHE A 246 12.08 -5.62 0.55
C PHE A 246 12.35 -4.90 1.87
N SER A 247 12.88 -3.69 1.73
CA SER A 247 12.87 -2.67 2.78
C SER A 247 12.48 -1.32 2.16
N LEU A 248 12.24 -0.30 2.98
CA LEU A 248 11.85 1.03 2.51
C LEU A 248 12.75 2.10 3.11
N LEU A 249 13.24 3.00 2.26
CA LEU A 249 13.94 4.20 2.67
C LEU A 249 13.01 5.41 2.58
N GLU A 250 12.81 6.12 3.68
CA GLU A 250 12.17 7.44 3.73
C GLU A 250 13.26 8.48 3.94
N VAL A 251 13.34 9.47 3.05
CA VAL A 251 14.29 10.58 3.12
C VAL A 251 13.52 11.87 3.32
N ASP A 252 13.63 12.47 4.50
CA ASP A 252 13.04 13.76 4.85
C ASP A 252 14.09 14.87 4.70
N ILE A 253 13.94 15.70 3.68
CA ILE A 253 14.90 16.77 3.38
C ILE A 253 14.90 17.87 4.44
N LYS A 254 13.71 18.19 4.97
CA LYS A 254 13.55 19.28 5.93
C LYS A 254 14.17 18.90 7.27
N GLU A 255 13.84 17.72 7.76
CA GLU A 255 14.33 17.22 9.05
C GLU A 255 15.76 16.64 8.96
N ARG A 256 16.32 16.53 7.75
CA ARG A 256 17.64 15.92 7.49
C ARG A 256 17.72 14.53 8.10
N TYR A 257 16.68 13.74 7.90
CA TYR A 257 16.56 12.39 8.46
C TYR A 257 16.31 11.36 7.37
N ILE A 258 16.91 10.19 7.57
CA ILE A 258 16.68 8.98 6.78
C ILE A 258 16.11 7.93 7.73
N HIS A 259 14.89 7.50 7.45
CA HIS A 259 14.27 6.37 8.13
C HIS A 259 14.35 5.14 7.23
N HIS A 260 14.92 4.05 7.77
CA HIS A 260 14.98 2.77 7.09
C HIS A 260 14.02 1.78 7.76
N TYR A 261 13.00 1.35 7.03
CA TYR A 261 12.03 0.36 7.47
C TYR A 261 12.45 -1.00 6.93
N ASP A 262 13.02 -1.84 7.79
CA ASP A 262 13.52 -3.18 7.47
C ASP A 262 12.74 -4.23 8.28
N PRO A 263 11.73 -4.87 7.67
CA PRO A 263 10.86 -5.80 8.38
C PRO A 263 11.51 -7.18 8.65
N ILE A 264 12.63 -7.52 8.00
CA ILE A 264 13.31 -8.84 8.15
C ILE A 264 14.69 -8.70 8.83
N TRP A 265 15.14 -7.48 9.14
CA TRP A 265 16.48 -7.20 9.70
C TRP A 265 17.64 -7.72 8.85
N THR A 266 17.51 -7.71 7.52
CA THR A 266 18.46 -8.36 6.62
C THR A 266 19.73 -7.53 6.36
N ALA A 267 19.73 -6.21 6.61
CA ALA A 267 20.78 -5.35 6.06
C ALA A 267 21.32 -4.21 6.97
N ARG A 268 21.19 -4.31 8.30
CA ARG A 268 21.47 -3.21 9.24
C ARG A 268 22.84 -2.52 9.06
N SER A 269 23.95 -3.27 9.01
CA SER A 269 25.28 -2.63 9.06
C SER A 269 25.70 -1.96 7.76
N ARG A 270 25.31 -2.50 6.59
CA ARG A 270 25.73 -1.96 5.30
C ARG A 270 24.89 -0.78 4.82
N MET A 271 23.65 -0.68 5.30
CA MET A 271 22.76 0.39 4.83
C MET A 271 23.04 1.73 5.50
N ASP A 272 23.47 1.71 6.76
CA ASP A 272 23.88 2.91 7.48
C ASP A 272 25.06 3.60 6.77
N ASP A 273 26.15 2.86 6.53
CA ASP A 273 27.34 3.36 5.83
C ASP A 273 27.01 3.96 4.46
N ALA A 274 26.20 3.26 3.66
CA ALA A 274 25.79 3.74 2.35
C ALA A 274 24.87 4.97 2.41
N CYS A 275 24.03 5.09 3.44
CA CYS A 275 23.25 6.31 3.68
C CYS A 275 24.15 7.47 4.10
N MET A 276 25.10 7.25 5.01
CA MET A 276 26.04 8.28 5.46
C MET A 276 26.99 8.72 4.35
N GLU A 277 27.45 7.82 3.47
CA GLU A 277 28.26 8.19 2.31
C GLU A 277 27.46 9.06 1.33
N GLN A 278 26.21 8.68 1.03
CA GLN A 278 25.42 9.36 0.02
C GLN A 278 24.77 10.66 0.54
N PHE A 279 24.44 10.70 1.82
CA PHE A 279 23.74 11.80 2.50
C PHE A 279 24.47 12.18 3.81
N PRO A 280 25.71 12.69 3.74
CA PRO A 280 26.58 12.86 4.91
C PRO A 280 26.10 13.87 5.95
N THR A 281 25.09 14.67 5.61
CA THR A 281 24.48 15.66 6.53
C THR A 281 23.19 15.16 7.17
N PHE A 282 22.74 13.95 6.82
CA PHE A 282 21.49 13.38 7.30
C PHE A 282 21.76 12.44 8.47
N LYS A 283 20.82 12.39 9.41
CA LYS A 283 20.80 11.39 10.47
C LYS A 283 20.11 10.12 9.95
N TYR A 284 20.68 8.97 10.24
CA TYR A 284 20.12 7.67 9.89
C TYR A 284 19.46 7.01 11.10
N ALA A 285 18.27 6.44 10.91
CA ALA A 285 17.62 5.62 11.93
C ALA A 285 16.86 4.45 11.30
N VAL A 286 17.05 3.26 11.86
CA VAL A 286 16.21 2.11 11.54
C VAL A 286 14.91 2.21 12.34
N LYS A 287 13.77 2.02 11.67
CA LYS A 287 12.44 2.06 12.28
C LYS A 287 11.85 0.66 12.33
N TYR A 288 11.17 0.39 13.45
CA TYR A 288 10.49 -0.87 13.72
C TYR A 288 9.05 -0.53 14.09
N GLY A 289 8.08 -0.97 13.30
CA GLY A 289 6.65 -0.77 13.59
C GLY A 289 5.84 -1.98 13.15
N ILE A 290 5.86 -2.25 11.86
CA ILE A 290 5.23 -3.40 11.21
C ILE A 290 6.30 -4.51 11.11
N MET A 291 6.23 -5.50 12.00
CA MET A 291 7.11 -6.67 11.97
C MET A 291 6.40 -7.82 11.23
N GLN A 292 6.96 -8.26 10.11
CA GLN A 292 6.37 -9.39 9.39
C GLN A 292 6.62 -10.71 10.14
N PRO A 293 5.66 -11.65 10.10
CA PRO A 293 5.79 -12.95 10.77
C PRO A 293 6.55 -13.99 9.94
N ASP A 294 6.59 -13.82 8.61
CA ASP A 294 7.13 -14.79 7.64
C ASP A 294 8.15 -14.12 6.71
N SER A 295 8.75 -14.84 5.76
CA SER A 295 9.71 -14.26 4.78
C SER A 295 9.07 -13.69 3.52
N GLN A 296 7.78 -13.91 3.31
CA GLN A 296 7.05 -13.68 2.06
C GLN A 296 6.24 -12.36 2.08
N SER A 297 5.95 -11.86 3.27
CA SER A 297 5.10 -10.71 3.54
C SER A 297 5.86 -9.37 3.54
N CYS A 298 7.14 -9.34 3.18
CA CYS A 298 7.94 -8.10 3.19
C CYS A 298 7.43 -7.05 2.21
N GLY A 299 6.96 -7.45 1.04
CA GLY A 299 6.34 -6.53 0.09
C GLY A 299 5.13 -5.83 0.70
N LEU A 300 4.26 -6.58 1.40
CA LEU A 300 3.08 -6.07 2.08
C LEU A 300 3.43 -5.10 3.21
N ALA A 301 4.40 -5.47 4.05
CA ALA A 301 4.88 -4.60 5.13
C ALA A 301 5.38 -3.26 4.59
N ILE A 302 6.13 -3.27 3.49
CA ILE A 302 6.64 -2.06 2.85
C ILE A 302 5.53 -1.19 2.27
N ILE A 303 4.50 -1.78 1.64
CA ILE A 303 3.33 -1.04 1.18
C ILE A 303 2.61 -0.39 2.38
N GLY A 304 2.41 -1.14 3.47
CA GLY A 304 1.80 -0.63 4.69
C GLY A 304 2.56 0.55 5.30
N TYR A 305 3.88 0.41 5.48
CA TYR A 305 4.75 1.50 5.94
C TYR A 305 4.63 2.73 5.04
N ALA A 306 4.73 2.55 3.72
CA ALA A 306 4.64 3.64 2.77
C ALA A 306 3.30 4.37 2.87
N CYS A 307 2.18 3.65 2.88
CA CYS A 307 0.85 4.26 2.93
C CYS A 307 0.65 5.11 4.20
N ILE A 308 1.03 4.58 5.37
CA ILE A 308 0.91 5.30 6.65
C ILE A 308 1.81 6.54 6.66
N ARG A 309 3.09 6.36 6.29
CA ARG A 309 4.09 7.43 6.37
C ARG A 309 3.92 8.51 5.31
N MET A 310 3.46 8.17 4.11
CA MET A 310 3.18 9.15 3.05
C MET A 310 2.00 10.07 3.39
N LEU A 311 1.12 9.64 4.29
CA LEU A 311 0.07 10.46 4.89
C LEU A 311 0.55 11.23 6.14
N GLY A 312 1.81 11.05 6.53
CA GLY A 312 2.42 11.73 7.67
C GLY A 312 2.12 11.10 9.03
N TYR A 313 1.44 9.96 9.07
CA TYR A 313 1.12 9.28 10.33
C TYR A 313 2.35 8.57 10.91
N PRO A 314 2.48 8.47 12.24
CA PRO A 314 3.53 7.69 12.87
C PRO A 314 3.30 6.19 12.61
N THR A 315 4.39 5.42 12.54
CA THR A 315 4.31 3.96 12.56
C THR A 315 4.33 3.52 14.01
N THR A 316 3.20 3.09 14.54
CA THR A 316 3.14 2.42 15.84
C THR A 316 3.51 0.94 15.66
N PRO A 317 4.16 0.32 16.65
CA PRO A 317 4.19 -1.13 16.74
C PRO A 317 2.74 -1.63 16.71
N ALA A 318 2.41 -2.44 15.71
CA ALA A 318 1.08 -3.00 15.54
C ALA A 318 1.22 -4.45 15.06
N ASP A 319 0.21 -5.26 15.36
CA ASP A 319 0.15 -6.62 14.85
C ASP A 319 0.10 -6.59 13.33
N PHE A 320 0.94 -7.42 12.71
CA PHE A 320 0.97 -7.55 11.27
C PHE A 320 -0.23 -8.36 10.79
N ASP A 321 -1.19 -7.68 10.19
CA ASP A 321 -2.31 -8.33 9.54
C ASP A 321 -2.03 -8.48 8.03
N VAL A 322 -1.57 -9.68 7.66
CA VAL A 322 -1.25 -10.05 6.28
C VAL A 322 -2.45 -9.81 5.36
N ILE A 323 -3.65 -10.17 5.82
CA ILE A 323 -4.89 -10.11 5.04
C ILE A 323 -5.26 -8.64 4.83
N ALA A 324 -5.25 -7.84 5.89
CA ALA A 324 -5.57 -6.41 5.79
C ALA A 324 -4.60 -5.66 4.85
N PHE A 325 -3.29 -5.91 4.92
CA PHE A 325 -2.32 -5.28 4.02
C PHE A 325 -2.50 -5.74 2.56
N ARG A 326 -2.89 -6.99 2.35
CA ARG A 326 -3.14 -7.53 1.01
C ARG A 326 -4.38 -6.90 0.40
N LEU A 327 -5.49 -6.86 1.13
CA LEU A 327 -6.71 -6.12 0.74
C LEU A 327 -6.42 -4.63 0.49
N GLN A 328 -5.56 -4.01 1.29
CA GLN A 328 -5.13 -2.63 1.05
C GLN A 328 -4.41 -2.48 -0.30
N ALA A 329 -3.51 -3.40 -0.65
CA ALA A 329 -2.84 -3.39 -1.96
C ALA A 329 -3.85 -3.55 -3.11
N VAL A 330 -4.83 -4.45 -2.95
CA VAL A 330 -5.93 -4.62 -3.92
C VAL A 330 -6.73 -3.33 -4.08
N PHE A 331 -7.14 -2.74 -2.96
CA PHE A 331 -7.90 -1.49 -2.95
C PHE A 331 -7.14 -0.36 -3.65
N ILE A 332 -5.83 -0.24 -3.45
CA ILE A 332 -4.99 0.78 -4.12
C ILE A 332 -5.05 0.61 -5.64
N LEU A 333 -4.83 -0.61 -6.14
CA LEU A 333 -4.80 -0.89 -7.58
C LEU A 333 -6.18 -0.70 -8.22
N ASN A 334 -7.23 -1.21 -7.60
CA ASN A 334 -8.61 -1.07 -8.10
C ASN A 334 -9.06 0.39 -8.10
N SER A 335 -8.75 1.13 -7.05
CA SER A 335 -9.08 2.56 -7.00
C SER A 335 -8.30 3.36 -8.04
N ALA A 336 -7.02 3.04 -8.26
CA ALA A 336 -6.21 3.67 -9.30
C ALA A 336 -6.73 3.36 -10.72
N TRP A 337 -7.20 2.14 -10.97
CA TRP A 337 -7.83 1.76 -12.23
C TRP A 337 -9.09 2.59 -12.48
N LYS A 338 -9.99 2.67 -11.49
CA LYS A 338 -11.23 3.47 -11.56
C LYS A 338 -10.97 4.96 -11.80
N ARG A 339 -9.87 5.51 -11.26
CA ARG A 339 -9.45 6.90 -11.46
C ARG A 339 -8.66 7.14 -12.76
N GLY A 340 -8.34 6.10 -13.53
CA GLY A 340 -7.51 6.22 -14.73
C GLY A 340 -6.04 6.57 -14.45
N GLU A 341 -5.54 6.22 -13.26
CA GLU A 341 -4.12 6.32 -12.88
C GLU A 341 -3.36 5.03 -13.18
N LEU A 342 -4.06 3.89 -13.17
CA LEU A 342 -3.61 2.61 -13.69
C LEU A 342 -4.37 2.34 -14.98
N LEU A 343 -3.65 2.08 -16.08
CA LEU A 343 -4.20 1.96 -17.42
C LEU A 343 -3.75 0.66 -18.08
N ASP A 344 -4.47 0.23 -19.12
CA ASP A 344 -3.95 -0.72 -20.09
C ASP A 344 -2.76 -0.08 -20.85
N ALA A 345 -1.63 -0.78 -20.97
CA ALA A 345 -0.41 -0.25 -21.58
C ALA A 345 -0.49 -0.02 -23.10
N SER A 346 -1.50 -0.57 -23.78
CA SER A 346 -1.81 -0.28 -25.20
C SER A 346 -2.48 1.08 -25.40
N MET A 347 -3.03 1.67 -24.34
CA MET A 347 -3.66 2.98 -24.44
C MET A 347 -2.60 4.05 -24.75
N PRO A 348 -2.82 4.87 -25.78
CA PRO A 348 -1.91 5.96 -26.08
C PRO A 348 -1.85 6.89 -24.87
N LEU A 349 -0.66 7.02 -24.28
CA LEU A 349 -0.43 8.02 -23.24
C LEU A 349 -0.78 9.40 -23.83
N PRO A 350 -1.57 10.23 -23.12
CA PRO A 350 -1.73 11.62 -23.49
C PRO A 350 -0.33 12.20 -23.65
N LYS A 351 0.02 12.66 -24.86
CA LYS A 351 1.32 13.28 -25.13
C LYS A 351 1.50 14.36 -24.07
N ARG A 352 2.48 14.19 -23.17
CA ARG A 352 2.88 15.27 -22.24
C ARG A 352 3.15 16.48 -23.12
N GLN A 353 2.28 17.49 -23.08
CA GLN A 353 2.52 18.76 -23.74
C GLN A 353 3.88 19.24 -23.24
N GLY A 354 4.82 19.36 -24.18
CA GLY A 354 6.22 19.53 -23.87
C GLY A 354 6.43 20.75 -22.98
N LEU A 355 7.09 20.52 -21.84
CA LEU A 355 8.05 21.50 -21.34
C LEU A 355 9.05 21.70 -22.48
N SER A 356 8.80 22.75 -23.27
CA SER A 356 9.70 23.22 -24.30
C SER A 356 11.07 23.38 -23.67
N GLN A 357 12.05 22.66 -24.21
CA GLN A 357 13.45 22.92 -23.91
C GLN A 357 13.71 24.40 -24.21
N PRO A 358 14.29 25.19 -23.29
CA PRO A 358 14.66 26.55 -23.60
C PRO A 358 15.68 26.51 -24.74
N ALA A 359 15.37 27.22 -25.81
CA ALA A 359 16.21 27.36 -26.99
C ALA A 359 17.63 27.74 -26.56
N LYS A 360 18.63 26.99 -27.04
CA LYS A 360 20.04 27.37 -26.94
C LYS A 360 20.22 28.73 -27.61
N VAL A 361 20.30 29.80 -26.82
CA VAL A 361 20.78 31.10 -27.27
C VAL A 361 22.24 30.91 -27.66
N ARG A 362 22.51 30.89 -28.97
CA ARG A 362 23.86 30.99 -29.52
C ARG A 362 24.32 32.43 -29.40
N ASP A 363 25.14 32.71 -28.40
CA ASP A 363 25.93 33.94 -28.32
C ASP A 363 26.99 33.93 -29.42
N ASN A 364 26.70 34.60 -30.54
CA ASN A 364 27.70 34.98 -31.52
C ASN A 364 28.39 36.27 -31.08
N LYS A 365 29.50 36.14 -30.35
CA LYS A 365 30.49 37.22 -30.21
C LYS A 365 31.21 37.43 -31.55
N ARG A 366 30.76 38.41 -32.33
CA ARG A 366 31.60 39.05 -33.36
C ARG A 366 32.57 39.99 -32.66
N GLN A 367 33.84 39.59 -32.56
CA GLN A 367 34.94 40.52 -32.33
C GLN A 367 35.15 41.35 -33.60
N LYS A 368 35.07 42.67 -33.47
CA LYS A 368 35.70 43.62 -34.38
C LYS A 368 37.09 43.89 -33.82
N HIS A 369 38.12 43.66 -34.64
CA HIS A 369 39.35 44.45 -34.66
C HIS A 369 39.86 44.50 -36.09
#